data_AF-B6WYI9-F1
#
_entry.id   AF-B6WYI9-F1
#
_cell.length_a   1.000
_cell.length_b   1.000
_cell.length_c   1.000
_cell.angle_alpha   90.00
_cell.angle_beta   90.00
_cell.angle_gamma   90.00
#
_symmetry.space_group_name_H-M   'P 1'
#
loop_
_entity.id
_entity.type
_entity.pdbx_description
1 polymer ?
#
loop_
_entity_poly.entity_id
_entity_poly.type
_entity_poly.pdbx_seq_one_letter_code
_entity_poly.pdbx_strand_id
1 'polypeptide(L)'
;MATIITKDSLRSSVESATGGLCTVLYDDAGHPSFMRRIPKMRIEDLYPDLGLTGTHPAFIVNGVEKSELFIGMYPASLVDSYAVSLPGMDPANSLNFDSAVTYCKNKGTGWHLMTNAEWALLGALGIKTGFQPRGNTYWGQHHEAKHETGTLAPGASELGVSNDDLHGRTLTGSGPVSWRHDNSPAGIADLVGNVWEWTGGMRLNAGEINIIKDNDAAADVDMSADSSAWKAILQNGTLATPGTADTLKYDAVGSNGTGAVS
;
A
#
# COMPACT_ATOMS: atom_id res chain seq x y z
N MET A 1 32.47 30.43 -13.38
CA MET A 1 31.96 29.07 -13.65
C MET A 1 30.47 29.12 -13.47
N ALA A 2 29.69 28.93 -14.55
CA ALA A 2 28.25 28.77 -14.42
C ALA A 2 27.98 27.42 -13.77
N THR A 3 27.39 27.42 -12.58
CA THR A 3 26.78 26.23 -12.00
C THR A 3 25.68 25.82 -12.96
N ILE A 4 25.92 24.80 -13.78
CA ILE A 4 24.82 24.10 -14.45
C ILE A 4 24.02 23.48 -13.33
N ILE A 5 22.87 24.09 -13.00
CA ILE A 5 21.86 23.43 -12.18
C ILE A 5 21.37 22.28 -13.06
N THR A 6 21.93 21.08 -12.88
CA THR A 6 21.31 19.87 -13.44
C THR A 6 20.03 19.65 -12.64
N LYS A 7 18.98 20.36 -13.03
CA LYS A 7 17.64 20.25 -12.46
C LYS A 7 17.22 18.80 -12.67
N ASP A 8 16.82 18.11 -11.60
CA ASP A 8 16.19 16.78 -11.67
C ASP A 8 14.97 16.87 -12.59
N SER A 9 15.20 16.55 -13.86
CA SER A 9 14.29 16.86 -14.96
C SER A 9 13.07 15.95 -14.91
N LEU A 10 13.28 14.71 -14.46
CA LEU A 10 12.23 13.74 -14.21
C LEU A 10 11.33 14.19 -13.06
N ARG A 11 11.88 14.51 -11.88
CA ARG A 11 11.05 15.00 -10.76
C ARG A 11 10.27 16.25 -11.16
N SER A 12 10.96 17.21 -11.78
CA SER A 12 10.35 18.48 -12.19
C SER A 12 9.22 18.28 -13.21
N SER A 13 9.38 17.35 -14.16
CA SER A 13 8.35 17.09 -15.16
C SER A 13 7.13 16.42 -14.54
N VAL A 14 7.32 15.47 -13.62
CA VAL A 14 6.24 14.79 -12.90
C VAL A 14 5.47 15.76 -12.01
N GLU A 15 6.17 16.57 -11.22
CA GLU A 15 5.53 17.59 -10.38
C GLU A 15 4.75 18.59 -11.22
N SER A 16 5.33 19.06 -12.34
CA SER A 16 4.65 19.99 -13.24
C SER A 16 3.41 19.37 -13.90
N ALA A 17 3.49 18.11 -14.34
CA ALA A 17 2.39 17.43 -15.03
C ALA A 17 1.23 17.08 -14.09
N THR A 18 1.49 16.94 -12.79
CA THR A 18 0.51 16.52 -11.79
C THR A 18 0.07 17.65 -10.86
N GLY A 19 0.49 18.88 -11.11
CA GLY A 19 0.20 20.01 -10.22
C GLY A 19 0.80 19.84 -8.81
N GLY A 20 1.91 19.10 -8.70
CA GLY A 20 2.57 18.78 -7.45
C GLY A 20 1.89 17.68 -6.61
N LEU A 21 0.88 17.00 -7.15
CA LEU A 21 0.24 15.86 -6.49
C LEU A 21 1.17 14.64 -6.41
N CYS A 22 2.05 14.49 -7.41
CA CYS A 22 3.06 13.45 -7.46
C CYS A 22 4.47 14.05 -7.53
N THR A 23 5.44 13.28 -7.05
CA THR A 23 6.87 13.61 -7.15
C THR A 23 7.67 12.35 -7.47
N VAL A 24 8.98 12.50 -7.66
CA VAL A 24 9.93 11.39 -7.79
C VAL A 24 10.97 11.52 -6.69
N LEU A 25 10.97 10.55 -5.79
CA LEU A 25 12.00 10.42 -4.75
C LEU A 25 13.02 9.39 -5.21
N TYR A 26 14.27 9.57 -4.78
CA TYR A 26 15.38 8.68 -5.14
C TYR A 26 15.86 7.97 -3.89
N ASP A 27 16.11 6.68 -4.01
CA ASP A 27 16.73 5.90 -2.94
C ASP A 27 18.23 6.20 -2.82
N ASP A 28 18.88 5.62 -1.80
CA ASP A 28 20.29 5.82 -1.52
C ASP A 28 21.22 5.30 -2.65
N ALA A 29 20.71 4.44 -3.53
CA ALA A 29 21.41 3.98 -4.75
C ALA A 29 21.09 4.83 -5.99
N GLY A 30 20.21 5.82 -5.86
CA GLY A 30 19.82 6.72 -6.94
C GLY A 30 18.74 6.17 -7.88
N HIS A 31 18.02 5.11 -7.51
CA HIS A 31 16.87 4.67 -8.30
C HIS A 31 15.64 5.54 -8.01
N PRO A 32 14.91 5.96 -9.06
CA PRO A 32 13.70 6.76 -8.88
C PRO A 32 12.52 5.91 -8.38
N SER A 33 11.62 6.54 -7.66
CA SER A 33 10.29 6.01 -7.37
C SER A 33 9.27 7.13 -7.47
N PHE A 34 8.21 6.88 -8.24
CA PHE A 34 7.08 7.79 -8.40
C PHE A 34 6.19 7.68 -7.18
N MET A 35 5.97 8.82 -6.52
CA MET A 35 5.26 8.89 -5.25
C MET A 35 4.05 9.81 -5.35
N ARG A 36 2.89 9.33 -4.93
CA ARG A 36 1.69 10.13 -4.69
C ARG A 36 1.77 10.74 -3.30
N ARG A 37 1.71 12.07 -3.25
CA ARG A 37 1.66 12.82 -2.00
C ARG A 37 0.23 12.84 -1.45
N ILE A 38 0.05 12.41 -0.21
CA ILE A 38 -1.22 12.43 0.50
C ILE A 38 -1.09 13.38 1.70
N PRO A 39 -1.81 14.51 1.75
CA PRO A 39 -1.71 15.45 2.86
C PRO A 39 -2.36 14.88 4.12
N LYS A 40 -1.92 15.35 5.30
CA LYS A 40 -2.51 14.99 6.59
C LYS A 40 -4.02 15.20 6.59
N MET A 41 -4.74 14.21 7.12
CA MET A 41 -6.20 14.23 7.23
C MET A 41 -6.63 13.90 8.66
N ARG A 42 -7.80 14.42 9.03
CA ARG A 42 -8.46 14.12 10.29
C ARG A 42 -9.49 13.01 10.09
N ILE A 43 -9.73 12.23 11.14
CA ILE A 43 -10.66 11.10 11.10
C ILE A 43 -12.08 11.60 10.81
N GLU A 44 -12.51 12.69 11.44
CA GLU A 44 -13.85 13.26 11.26
C GLU A 44 -14.09 13.82 9.85
N ASP A 45 -13.04 14.21 9.13
CA ASP A 45 -13.15 14.70 7.75
C ASP A 45 -13.36 13.52 6.78
N LEU A 46 -12.75 12.37 7.08
CA LEU A 46 -12.84 11.14 6.29
C LEU A 46 -14.09 10.32 6.61
N TYR A 47 -14.41 10.18 7.89
CA TYR A 47 -15.45 9.30 8.41
C TYR A 47 -16.19 9.93 9.61
N PRO A 48 -17.08 10.90 9.36
CA PRO A 48 -17.83 11.56 10.43
C PRO A 48 -18.66 10.58 11.27
N ASP A 49 -19.16 9.50 10.66
CA ASP A 49 -20.04 8.51 11.31
C ASP A 49 -19.34 7.67 12.38
N LEU A 50 -17.99 7.64 12.41
CA LEU A 50 -17.26 6.97 13.50
C LEU A 50 -17.40 7.70 14.84
N GLY A 51 -17.79 8.98 14.84
CA GLY A 51 -17.83 9.81 16.05
C GLY A 51 -16.45 10.02 16.69
N LEU A 52 -15.37 9.68 15.98
CA LEU A 52 -13.99 9.86 16.39
C LEU A 52 -13.44 11.17 15.84
N THR A 53 -12.49 11.76 16.55
CA THR A 53 -11.83 13.01 16.13
C THR A 53 -10.31 12.89 16.25
N GLY A 54 -9.60 13.70 15.47
CA GLY A 54 -8.14 13.80 15.53
C GLY A 54 -7.44 13.33 14.28
N THR A 55 -6.11 13.35 14.31
CA THR A 55 -5.25 12.97 13.18
C THR A 55 -5.40 11.48 12.88
N HIS A 56 -5.57 11.12 11.60
CA HIS A 56 -5.61 9.71 11.19
C HIS A 56 -4.28 9.01 11.54
N PRO A 57 -4.28 7.77 12.09
CA PRO A 57 -3.09 7.08 12.56
C PRO A 57 -1.93 7.01 11.56
N ALA A 58 -2.23 6.89 10.26
CA ALA A 58 -1.25 6.93 9.17
C ALA A 58 -0.27 8.12 9.24
N PHE A 59 -0.68 9.25 9.81
CA PHE A 59 0.15 10.44 9.92
C PHE A 59 0.88 10.58 11.26
N ILE A 60 0.85 9.56 12.13
CA ILE A 60 1.51 9.61 13.44
C ILE A 60 2.59 8.54 13.45
N VAL A 61 3.86 8.97 13.52
CA VAL A 61 5.01 8.06 13.56
C VAL A 61 5.84 8.39 14.80
N ASN A 62 5.97 7.40 15.70
CA ASN A 62 6.59 7.51 17.02
C ASN A 62 6.04 8.70 17.82
N GLY A 63 4.71 8.89 17.79
CA GLY A 63 4.02 10.00 18.45
C GLY A 63 4.20 11.38 17.80
N VAL A 64 4.86 11.46 16.63
CA VAL A 64 5.04 12.72 15.90
C VAL A 64 4.11 12.76 14.70
N GLU A 65 3.27 13.80 14.64
CA GLU A 65 2.44 14.05 13.47
C GLU A 65 3.28 14.46 12.25
N LYS A 66 2.98 13.84 11.11
CA LYS A 66 3.56 14.14 9.79
C LYS A 66 2.56 14.97 8.99
N SER A 67 3.06 15.93 8.23
CA SER A 67 2.22 16.80 7.40
C SER A 67 1.66 16.08 6.17
N GLU A 68 2.32 15.02 5.72
CA GLU A 68 1.99 14.27 4.52
C GLU A 68 2.68 12.91 4.50
N LEU A 69 2.21 12.06 3.59
CA LEU A 69 2.76 10.75 3.27
C LEU A 69 3.11 10.70 1.78
N PHE A 70 4.06 9.85 1.43
CA PHE A 70 4.45 9.55 0.06
C PHE A 70 4.20 8.08 -0.21
N ILE A 71 3.14 7.80 -0.96
CA ILE A 71 2.75 6.44 -1.33
C ILE A 71 3.28 6.12 -2.72
N GLY A 72 3.87 4.94 -2.93
CA GLY A 72 4.26 4.49 -4.27
C GLY A 72 3.08 4.56 -5.23
N MET A 73 3.22 5.25 -6.36
CA MET A 73 2.16 5.36 -7.37
C MET A 73 1.81 4.04 -8.05
N TYR A 74 2.70 3.06 -7.98
CA TYR A 74 2.63 1.80 -8.70
C TYR A 74 3.03 0.65 -7.77
N PRO A 75 2.55 -0.58 -8.00
CA PRO A 75 3.06 -1.74 -7.30
C PRO A 75 4.59 -1.82 -7.43
N ALA A 76 5.26 -2.20 -6.35
CA ALA A 76 6.72 -2.23 -6.35
C ALA A 76 7.25 -3.25 -7.36
N SER A 77 8.34 -2.90 -8.04
CA SER A 77 9.17 -3.81 -8.83
C SER A 77 10.57 -3.86 -8.23
N LEU A 78 11.33 -4.92 -8.50
CA LEU A 78 12.69 -5.04 -8.00
C LEU A 78 13.70 -4.56 -9.04
N VAL A 79 14.52 -3.59 -8.65
CA VAL A 79 15.77 -3.24 -9.33
C VAL A 79 16.88 -3.59 -8.36
N ASP A 80 17.67 -4.61 -8.70
CA ASP A 80 18.55 -5.31 -7.76
C ASP A 80 17.78 -5.75 -6.50
N SER A 81 18.16 -5.25 -5.32
CA SER A 81 17.50 -5.50 -4.04
C SER A 81 16.65 -4.32 -3.53
N TYR A 82 16.23 -3.42 -4.44
CA TYR A 82 15.47 -2.21 -4.12
C TYR A 82 14.04 -2.31 -4.66
N ALA A 83 13.06 -2.10 -3.79
CA ALA A 83 11.64 -2.06 -4.16
C ALA A 83 11.26 -0.69 -4.75
N VAL A 84 11.35 -0.53 -6.06
CA VAL A 84 11.08 0.75 -6.76
C VAL A 84 9.63 0.82 -7.24
N SER A 85 9.03 2.02 -7.16
CA SER A 85 7.69 2.30 -7.69
C SER A 85 7.83 2.99 -9.05
N LEU A 86 7.80 2.20 -10.13
CA LEU A 86 7.97 2.66 -11.51
C LEU A 86 6.80 2.19 -12.38
N PRO A 87 6.35 2.99 -13.36
CA PRO A 87 5.36 2.55 -14.34
C PRO A 87 5.97 1.58 -15.35
N GLY A 88 5.16 0.68 -15.90
CA GLY A 88 5.55 -0.17 -17.02
C GLY A 88 6.47 -1.33 -16.67
N MET A 89 6.58 -1.69 -15.38
CA MET A 89 7.42 -2.77 -14.89
C MET A 89 6.59 -4.01 -14.55
N ASP A 90 7.19 -5.21 -14.55
CA ASP A 90 6.53 -6.39 -13.98
C ASP A 90 6.56 -6.27 -12.45
N PRO A 91 5.40 -6.25 -11.76
CA PRO A 91 5.37 -6.14 -10.31
C PRO A 91 6.11 -7.29 -9.62
N ALA A 92 6.81 -6.95 -8.54
CA ALA A 92 7.51 -7.90 -7.70
C ALA A 92 6.53 -8.95 -7.16
N ASN A 93 6.92 -10.22 -7.24
CA ASN A 93 6.08 -11.35 -6.91
C ASN A 93 6.94 -12.50 -6.35
N SER A 94 6.30 -13.58 -5.92
CA SER A 94 6.98 -14.78 -5.43
C SER A 94 7.95 -14.52 -4.27
N LEU A 95 7.53 -13.66 -3.32
CA LEU A 95 8.33 -13.24 -2.17
C LEU A 95 7.52 -13.26 -0.87
N ASN A 96 8.21 -13.49 0.25
CA ASN A 96 7.59 -13.46 1.58
C ASN A 96 7.63 -12.05 2.19
N PHE A 97 6.90 -11.87 3.29
CA PHE A 97 6.79 -10.59 4.01
C PHE A 97 8.15 -9.99 4.39
N ASP A 98 9.05 -10.79 4.98
CA ASP A 98 10.36 -10.29 5.45
C ASP A 98 11.23 -9.79 4.29
N SER A 99 11.16 -10.45 3.13
CA SER A 99 11.83 -10.00 1.90
C SER A 99 11.24 -8.68 1.42
N ALA A 100 9.91 -8.53 1.44
CA ALA A 100 9.23 -7.29 1.06
C ALA A 100 9.69 -6.11 1.95
N VAL A 101 9.69 -6.32 3.27
CA VAL A 101 10.18 -5.32 4.24
C VAL A 101 11.63 -4.96 3.96
N THR A 102 12.48 -5.97 3.73
CA THR A 102 13.91 -5.76 3.48
C THR A 102 14.15 -4.95 2.20
N TYR A 103 13.50 -5.31 1.09
CA TYR A 103 13.68 -4.58 -0.18
C TYR A 103 13.20 -3.13 -0.11
N CYS A 104 12.17 -2.83 0.68
CA CYS A 104 11.75 -1.47 0.93
C CYS A 104 12.73 -0.71 1.83
N LYS A 105 13.24 -1.33 2.91
CA LYS A 105 14.22 -0.73 3.82
C LYS A 105 15.59 -0.49 3.18
N ASN A 106 16.00 -1.34 2.23
CA ASN A 106 17.26 -1.18 1.48
C ASN A 106 17.37 0.17 0.77
N LYS A 107 16.24 0.83 0.49
CA LYS A 107 16.17 2.13 -0.17
C LYS A 107 16.71 3.28 0.68
N GLY A 108 16.88 3.07 1.99
CA GLY A 108 17.45 4.05 2.90
C GLY A 108 16.45 4.62 3.91
N THR A 109 16.92 5.59 4.68
CA THR A 109 16.15 6.18 5.78
C THR A 109 14.88 6.86 5.26
N GLY A 110 13.74 6.53 5.89
CA GLY A 110 12.42 7.08 5.52
C GLY A 110 11.63 6.19 4.55
N TRP A 111 12.27 5.20 3.93
CA TRP A 111 11.60 4.21 3.10
C TRP A 111 11.16 3.00 3.93
N HIS A 112 9.95 2.51 3.65
CA HIS A 112 9.34 1.38 4.34
C HIS A 112 8.35 0.68 3.41
N LEU A 113 8.00 -0.55 3.75
CA LEU A 113 6.87 -1.23 3.14
C LEU A 113 5.59 -0.48 3.52
N MET A 114 4.66 -0.28 2.58
CA MET A 114 3.39 0.38 2.87
C MET A 114 2.74 -0.27 4.10
N THR A 115 2.25 0.56 5.02
CA THR A 115 1.67 0.06 6.26
C THR A 115 0.17 -0.17 6.13
N ASN A 116 -0.39 -0.99 7.01
CA ASN A 116 -1.83 -1.18 7.11
C ASN A 116 -2.55 0.13 7.49
N ALA A 117 -1.91 1.02 8.26
CA ALA A 117 -2.46 2.33 8.58
C ALA A 117 -2.57 3.22 7.33
N GLU A 118 -1.56 3.18 6.45
CA GLU A 118 -1.58 3.86 5.14
C GLU A 118 -2.62 3.26 4.20
N TRP A 119 -2.70 1.93 4.12
CA TRP A 119 -3.73 1.24 3.33
C TRP A 119 -5.14 1.60 3.81
N ALA A 120 -5.37 1.62 5.12
CA ALA A 120 -6.64 2.02 5.72
C ALA A 120 -7.02 3.47 5.39
N LEU A 121 -6.05 4.39 5.33
CA LEU A 121 -6.28 5.76 4.88
C LEU A 121 -6.75 5.82 3.42
N LEU A 122 -6.22 4.99 2.53
CA LEU A 122 -6.67 4.94 1.13
C LEU A 122 -8.10 4.38 1.04
N GLY A 123 -8.43 3.37 1.84
CA GLY A 123 -9.81 2.90 2.01
C GLY A 123 -10.75 4.00 2.54
N ALA A 124 -10.25 4.84 3.44
CA ALA A 124 -10.94 6.02 3.97
C ALA A 124 -11.32 7.03 2.91
N LEU A 125 -10.38 7.33 2.03
CA LEU A 125 -10.62 8.21 0.90
C LEU A 125 -11.67 7.60 -0.05
N GLY A 126 -11.61 6.30 -0.30
CA GLY A 126 -12.61 5.60 -1.11
C GLY A 126 -14.02 5.73 -0.54
N ILE A 127 -14.20 5.48 0.76
CA ILE A 127 -15.51 5.63 1.41
C ILE A 127 -15.97 7.08 1.40
N LYS A 128 -15.09 8.04 1.73
CA LYS A 128 -15.42 9.46 1.75
C LYS A 128 -15.88 9.98 0.39
N THR A 129 -15.24 9.52 -0.68
CA THR A 129 -15.53 9.96 -2.06
C THR A 129 -16.63 9.14 -2.74
N GLY A 130 -16.96 7.97 -2.20
CA GLY A 130 -17.85 7.00 -2.83
C GLY A 130 -17.25 6.35 -4.08
N PHE A 131 -15.93 6.46 -4.27
CA PHE A 131 -15.23 5.88 -5.41
C PHE A 131 -14.36 4.71 -4.98
N GLN A 132 -14.54 3.57 -5.65
CA GLN A 132 -13.68 2.41 -5.53
C GLN A 132 -12.99 2.18 -6.87
N PRO A 133 -11.64 2.15 -6.92
CA PRO A 133 -10.94 1.88 -8.17
C PRO A 133 -11.26 0.45 -8.65
N ARG A 134 -11.33 0.31 -9.98
CA ARG A 134 -11.26 -0.99 -10.64
C ARG A 134 -9.80 -1.45 -10.73
N GLY A 135 -9.55 -2.52 -11.47
CA GLY A 135 -8.22 -3.11 -11.56
C GLY A 135 -8.16 -4.34 -12.44
N ASN A 136 -6.95 -4.89 -12.56
CA ASN A 136 -6.72 -6.20 -13.17
C ASN A 136 -7.23 -7.30 -12.22
N THR A 137 -8.52 -7.60 -12.27
CA THR A 137 -9.16 -8.61 -11.42
C THR A 137 -9.46 -9.90 -12.17
N TYR A 138 -9.02 -10.01 -13.43
CA TYR A 138 -9.26 -11.18 -14.27
C TYR A 138 -8.23 -11.25 -15.42
N TRP A 139 -7.06 -11.81 -15.16
CA TRP A 139 -6.07 -12.18 -16.19
C TRP A 139 -5.76 -11.07 -17.22
N GLY A 140 -5.42 -9.89 -16.72
CA GLY A 140 -5.06 -8.71 -17.52
C GLY A 140 -6.20 -7.74 -17.83
N GLN A 141 -7.43 -8.08 -17.44
CA GLN A 141 -8.60 -7.22 -17.61
C GLN A 141 -9.44 -7.14 -16.33
N HIS A 142 -10.35 -6.18 -16.27
CA HIS A 142 -11.35 -6.16 -15.21
C HIS A 142 -12.43 -7.23 -15.47
N HIS A 143 -12.92 -7.88 -14.41
CA HIS A 143 -13.85 -9.01 -14.53
C HIS A 143 -15.23 -8.61 -15.12
N GLU A 144 -15.78 -7.45 -14.75
CA GLU A 144 -17.04 -6.90 -15.30
C GLU A 144 -16.82 -5.96 -16.49
N ALA A 145 -15.99 -4.92 -16.34
CA ALA A 145 -15.59 -4.00 -17.40
C ALA A 145 -14.48 -4.56 -18.31
N LYS A 146 -14.73 -5.67 -19.03
CA LYS A 146 -13.71 -6.41 -19.82
C LYS A 146 -12.97 -5.62 -20.91
N HIS A 147 -13.48 -4.45 -21.30
CA HIS A 147 -12.78 -3.55 -22.22
C HIS A 147 -11.63 -2.78 -21.55
N GLU A 148 -11.65 -2.69 -20.21
CA GLU A 148 -10.54 -2.17 -19.42
C GLU A 148 -9.49 -3.27 -19.29
N THR A 149 -8.33 -3.02 -19.90
CA THR A 149 -7.22 -3.96 -19.98
C THR A 149 -5.93 -3.24 -19.61
N GLY A 150 -5.00 -3.98 -19.00
CA GLY A 150 -3.61 -3.55 -18.86
C GLY A 150 -2.76 -4.16 -19.96
N THR A 151 -1.50 -3.72 -20.05
CA THR A 151 -0.50 -4.40 -20.86
C THR A 151 0.02 -5.59 -20.08
N LEU A 152 -0.17 -6.81 -20.60
CA LEU A 152 0.32 -8.03 -19.95
C LEU A 152 1.84 -8.00 -19.77
N ALA A 153 2.31 -8.43 -18.60
CA ALA A 153 3.75 -8.55 -18.33
C ALA A 153 4.37 -9.73 -19.12
N PRO A 154 5.69 -9.72 -19.40
CA PRO A 154 6.36 -10.83 -20.07
C PRO A 154 6.10 -12.17 -19.37
N GLY A 155 5.77 -13.21 -20.14
CA GLY A 155 5.44 -14.54 -19.59
C GLY A 155 4.01 -14.70 -19.10
N ALA A 156 3.15 -13.68 -19.27
CA ALA A 156 1.72 -13.82 -19.01
C ALA A 156 1.02 -14.70 -20.06
N SER A 157 -0.21 -15.13 -19.74
CA SER A 157 -1.12 -15.79 -20.69
C SER A 157 -1.71 -14.80 -21.71
N GLU A 158 -2.95 -15.00 -22.13
CA GLU A 158 -3.72 -14.06 -22.96
C GLU A 158 -4.75 -13.30 -22.11
N LEU A 159 -5.22 -12.15 -22.60
CA LEU A 159 -6.19 -11.31 -21.90
C LEU A 159 -7.47 -12.11 -21.58
N GLY A 160 -7.80 -12.19 -20.29
CA GLY A 160 -8.97 -12.90 -19.79
C GLY A 160 -8.88 -14.42 -19.87
N VAL A 161 -7.70 -15.00 -20.13
CA VAL A 161 -7.49 -16.45 -20.22
C VAL A 161 -6.74 -16.94 -18.99
N SER A 162 -7.46 -17.67 -18.14
CA SER A 162 -6.86 -18.34 -16.98
C SER A 162 -5.94 -19.47 -17.40
N ASN A 163 -4.76 -19.57 -16.79
CA ASN A 163 -3.76 -20.57 -17.13
C ASN A 163 -2.92 -20.95 -15.91
N ASP A 164 -2.84 -22.23 -15.56
CA ASP A 164 -2.17 -22.67 -14.33
C ASP A 164 -0.62 -22.61 -14.41
N ASP A 165 -0.05 -22.59 -15.61
CA ASP A 165 1.40 -22.57 -15.85
C ASP A 165 1.95 -21.14 -16.06
N LEU A 166 1.07 -20.18 -16.36
CA LEU A 166 1.40 -18.78 -16.64
C LEU A 166 0.75 -17.86 -15.59
N HIS A 167 0.88 -16.55 -15.78
CA HIS A 167 0.27 -15.56 -14.89
C HIS A 167 -0.59 -14.54 -15.62
N GLY A 168 -1.45 -13.86 -14.88
CA GLY A 168 -2.33 -12.79 -15.36
C GLY A 168 -1.83 -11.38 -15.08
N ARG A 169 -0.59 -11.21 -14.61
CA ARG A 169 -0.02 -9.91 -14.24
C ARG A 169 0.06 -8.95 -15.42
N THR A 170 -0.16 -7.68 -15.13
CA THR A 170 0.01 -6.56 -16.06
C THR A 170 1.16 -5.68 -15.60
N LEU A 171 1.82 -5.02 -16.56
CA LEU A 171 2.80 -4.00 -16.27
C LEU A 171 2.17 -2.93 -15.37
N THR A 172 2.92 -2.47 -14.38
CA THR A 172 2.46 -1.53 -13.36
C THR A 172 1.89 -0.25 -13.95
N GLY A 173 0.66 0.10 -13.55
CA GLY A 173 -0.05 1.30 -13.97
C GLY A 173 -0.43 1.36 -15.46
N SER A 174 -0.37 0.23 -16.17
CA SER A 174 -0.70 0.13 -17.60
C SER A 174 -2.19 0.13 -17.91
N GLY A 175 -3.04 -0.07 -16.89
CA GLY A 175 -4.49 0.03 -17.01
C GLY A 175 -5.01 1.46 -17.12
N PRO A 176 -6.32 1.62 -17.38
CA PRO A 176 -6.98 2.93 -17.48
C PRO A 176 -6.98 3.70 -16.16
N VAL A 177 -7.35 4.99 -16.21
CA VAL A 177 -7.45 5.84 -15.01
C VAL A 177 -8.47 5.35 -13.97
N SER A 178 -9.46 4.57 -14.40
CA SER A 178 -10.43 3.90 -13.50
C SER A 178 -9.78 2.86 -12.60
N TRP A 179 -8.53 2.43 -12.88
CA TRP A 179 -7.73 1.56 -12.03
C TRP A 179 -6.83 2.32 -11.06
N ARG A 180 -7.07 3.63 -10.92
CA ARG A 180 -6.33 4.51 -10.02
C ARG A 180 -7.24 5.04 -8.93
N HIS A 181 -6.73 5.15 -7.70
CA HIS A 181 -7.53 5.37 -6.49
C HIS A 181 -8.42 6.63 -6.48
N ASP A 182 -8.10 7.64 -7.29
CA ASP A 182 -8.84 8.91 -7.39
C ASP A 182 -9.41 9.16 -8.79
N ASN A 183 -9.45 8.13 -9.64
CA ASN A 183 -9.91 8.19 -11.04
C ASN A 183 -9.17 9.24 -11.90
N SER A 184 -7.92 9.57 -11.55
CA SER A 184 -7.10 10.55 -12.28
C SER A 184 -5.76 9.95 -12.72
N PRO A 185 -5.08 10.54 -13.73
CA PRO A 185 -3.72 10.16 -14.10
C PRO A 185 -2.68 10.32 -12.97
N ALA A 186 -2.99 11.12 -11.94
CA ALA A 186 -2.13 11.30 -10.76
C ALA A 186 -2.48 10.32 -9.62
N GLY A 187 -3.46 9.45 -9.79
CA GLY A 187 -3.83 8.48 -8.78
C GLY A 187 -2.81 7.34 -8.64
N ILE A 188 -2.75 6.77 -7.44
CA ILE A 188 -2.10 5.49 -7.16
C ILE A 188 -2.80 4.40 -7.96
N ALA A 189 -2.06 3.68 -8.78
CA ALA A 189 -2.57 2.64 -9.67
C ALA A 189 -2.53 1.26 -9.02
N ASP A 190 -3.40 0.37 -9.47
CA ASP A 190 -3.37 -1.07 -9.21
C ASP A 190 -3.49 -1.49 -7.73
N LEU A 191 -4.03 -0.63 -6.85
CA LEU A 191 -4.43 -1.01 -5.49
C LEU A 191 -5.46 -2.16 -5.46
N VAL A 192 -6.18 -2.34 -6.57
CA VAL A 192 -7.14 -3.43 -6.77
C VAL A 192 -6.62 -4.31 -7.89
N GLY A 193 -6.47 -5.61 -7.61
CA GLY A 193 -6.03 -6.58 -8.60
C GLY A 193 -4.53 -6.51 -8.93
N ASN A 194 -4.15 -7.09 -10.08
CA ASN A 194 -2.78 -7.34 -10.52
C ASN A 194 -2.00 -8.32 -9.63
N VAL A 195 -1.64 -7.91 -8.42
CA VAL A 195 -0.99 -8.74 -7.39
C VAL A 195 -1.53 -8.39 -6.01
N TRP A 196 -1.45 -9.34 -5.08
CA TRP A 196 -1.63 -9.02 -3.67
C TRP A 196 -0.38 -8.32 -3.14
N GLU A 197 -0.57 -7.30 -2.32
CA GLU A 197 0.52 -6.51 -1.73
C GLU A 197 0.66 -6.82 -0.25
N TRP A 198 1.90 -7.06 0.19
CA TRP A 198 2.21 -7.16 1.61
C TRP A 198 2.10 -5.78 2.26
N THR A 199 1.42 -5.69 3.40
CA THR A 199 1.35 -4.46 4.21
C THR A 199 1.98 -4.67 5.59
N GLY A 200 2.76 -3.70 6.04
CA GLY A 200 3.40 -3.72 7.37
C GLY A 200 2.45 -3.30 8.49
N GLY A 201 2.77 -3.68 9.74
CA GLY A 201 2.09 -3.15 10.92
C GLY A 201 0.77 -3.83 11.33
N MET A 202 0.37 -4.92 10.66
CA MET A 202 -0.72 -5.80 11.09
C MET A 202 -0.27 -7.26 11.05
N ARG A 203 -0.76 -8.08 11.99
CA ARG A 203 -0.66 -9.54 11.92
C ARG A 203 -1.85 -10.21 12.58
N LEU A 204 -2.01 -11.50 12.33
CA LEU A 204 -2.84 -12.39 13.15
C LEU A 204 -1.95 -13.36 13.91
N ASN A 205 -2.13 -13.44 15.23
CA ASN A 205 -1.42 -14.41 16.07
C ASN A 205 -2.44 -15.41 16.63
N ALA A 206 -2.55 -16.58 16.00
CA ALA A 206 -3.58 -17.58 16.31
C ALA A 206 -5.01 -16.98 16.36
N GLY A 207 -5.34 -16.14 15.36
CA GLY A 207 -6.62 -15.44 15.27
C GLY A 207 -6.67 -14.10 16.02
N GLU A 208 -5.81 -13.87 17.03
CA GLU A 208 -5.75 -12.59 17.73
C GLU A 208 -5.25 -11.47 16.80
N ILE A 209 -6.04 -10.39 16.70
CA ILE A 209 -5.70 -9.23 15.88
C ILE A 209 -4.60 -8.46 16.60
N ASN A 210 -3.47 -8.29 15.94
CA ASN A 210 -2.35 -7.52 16.46
C ASN A 210 -1.96 -6.43 15.46
N ILE A 211 -1.64 -5.24 16.00
CA ILE A 211 -1.16 -4.11 15.23
C ILE A 211 0.12 -3.54 15.84
N ILE A 212 0.91 -2.86 15.03
CA ILE A 212 1.87 -1.87 15.51
C ILE A 212 1.10 -0.56 15.72
N LYS A 213 1.37 0.13 16.83
CA LYS A 213 0.64 1.35 17.20
C LYS A 213 0.81 2.43 16.12
N ASP A 214 -0.26 3.19 15.88
CA ASP A 214 -0.28 4.33 14.97
C ASP A 214 0.28 3.95 13.58
N ASN A 215 1.19 4.74 13.02
CA ASN A 215 2.00 4.38 11.86
C ASN A 215 3.46 4.10 12.24
N ASP A 216 3.72 3.58 13.44
CA ASP A 216 5.09 3.28 13.89
C ASP A 216 5.74 2.19 13.04
N ALA A 217 4.94 1.41 12.28
CA ALA A 217 5.42 0.47 11.26
C ALA A 217 6.18 1.13 10.09
N ALA A 218 6.01 2.45 9.87
CA ALA A 218 6.77 3.22 8.89
C ALA A 218 8.17 3.62 9.41
N ALA A 219 8.42 3.48 10.72
CA ALA A 219 9.74 3.66 11.31
C ALA A 219 10.56 2.36 11.22
N ASP A 220 11.80 2.41 11.70
CA ASP A 220 12.63 1.20 11.84
C ASP A 220 12.24 0.40 13.09
N VAL A 221 11.00 -0.10 13.08
CA VAL A 221 10.46 -0.98 14.13
C VAL A 221 10.67 -2.45 13.75
N ASP A 222 10.88 -3.28 14.77
CA ASP A 222 10.91 -4.74 14.59
C ASP A 222 9.49 -5.27 14.39
N MET A 223 9.25 -5.92 13.24
CA MET A 223 7.99 -6.59 12.89
C MET A 223 8.11 -8.11 12.90
N SER A 224 9.19 -8.66 13.47
CA SER A 224 9.35 -10.10 13.66
C SER A 224 8.25 -10.70 14.57
N ALA A 225 8.14 -12.02 14.57
CA ALA A 225 7.14 -12.74 15.37
C ALA A 225 7.29 -12.47 16.88
N ASP A 226 8.53 -12.31 17.37
CA ASP A 226 8.83 -12.14 18.79
C ASP A 226 8.87 -10.66 19.24
N SER A 227 8.60 -9.72 18.33
CA SER A 227 8.65 -8.30 18.62
C SER A 227 7.66 -7.88 19.70
N SER A 228 8.14 -7.11 20.69
CA SER A 228 7.31 -6.50 21.73
C SER A 228 6.49 -5.29 21.24
N ALA A 229 6.73 -4.85 19.99
CA ALA A 229 6.03 -3.72 19.39
C ALA A 229 4.57 -4.05 19.07
N TRP A 230 4.25 -5.33 18.83
CA TRP A 230 2.89 -5.81 18.60
C TRP A 230 1.98 -5.54 19.80
N LYS A 231 0.78 -5.03 19.51
CA LYS A 231 -0.29 -4.79 20.48
C LYS A 231 -1.56 -5.49 20.03
N ALA A 232 -2.24 -6.16 20.98
CA ALA A 232 -3.60 -6.62 20.79
C ALA A 232 -4.60 -5.50 21.10
N ILE A 233 -5.85 -5.69 20.71
CA ILE A 233 -6.92 -4.71 20.88
C ILE A 233 -7.99 -5.31 21.78
N LEU A 234 -8.34 -4.62 22.86
CA LEU A 234 -9.46 -4.99 23.75
C LEU A 234 -10.80 -4.55 23.15
N GLN A 235 -11.91 -5.09 23.67
CA GLN A 235 -13.26 -4.77 23.17
C GLN A 235 -13.63 -3.28 23.25
N ASN A 236 -13.03 -2.53 24.17
CA ASN A 236 -13.21 -1.08 24.30
C ASN A 236 -12.27 -0.27 23.39
N GLY A 237 -11.51 -0.94 22.51
CA GLY A 237 -10.57 -0.33 21.58
C GLY A 237 -9.20 0.03 22.15
N THR A 238 -8.92 -0.23 23.44
CA THR A 238 -7.59 0.06 23.99
C THR A 238 -6.56 -0.99 23.61
N LEU A 239 -5.30 -0.56 23.51
CA LEU A 239 -4.18 -1.45 23.19
C LEU A 239 -3.71 -2.20 24.44
N ALA A 240 -3.42 -3.49 24.28
CA ALA A 240 -2.93 -4.38 25.32
C ALA A 240 -1.77 -5.24 24.82
N THR A 241 -1.10 -5.94 25.74
CA THR A 241 -0.09 -6.96 25.38
C THR A 241 -0.79 -8.15 24.70
N PRO A 242 -0.25 -8.70 23.60
CA PRO A 242 -0.78 -9.92 22.99
C PRO A 242 -0.97 -11.05 23.98
N GLY A 243 -2.07 -11.79 23.85
CA GLY A 243 -2.47 -12.86 24.79
C GLY A 243 -3.20 -12.39 26.05
N THR A 244 -3.47 -11.08 26.19
CA THR A 244 -4.38 -10.58 27.24
C THR A 244 -5.78 -11.16 27.05
N ALA A 245 -6.51 -11.42 28.14
CA ALA A 245 -7.90 -11.87 28.08
C ALA A 245 -8.78 -10.85 27.32
N ASP A 246 -9.85 -11.34 26.69
CA ASP A 246 -10.88 -10.52 26.01
C ASP A 246 -10.37 -9.60 24.88
N THR A 247 -9.21 -9.91 24.30
CA THR A 247 -8.74 -9.29 23.06
C THR A 247 -9.55 -9.74 21.85
N LEU A 248 -9.71 -8.85 20.87
CA LEU A 248 -10.40 -9.12 19.60
C LEU A 248 -9.66 -10.15 18.76
N LYS A 249 -10.41 -11.09 18.18
CA LYS A 249 -9.88 -12.20 17.38
C LYS A 249 -10.78 -12.45 16.16
N TYR A 250 -10.18 -12.89 15.07
CA TYR A 250 -10.93 -13.62 14.04
C TYR A 250 -11.05 -15.08 14.47
N ASP A 251 -12.28 -15.59 14.43
CA ASP A 251 -12.58 -16.99 14.72
C ASP A 251 -13.43 -17.60 13.60
N ALA A 252 -13.32 -18.92 13.45
CA ALA A 252 -14.21 -19.67 12.58
C ALA A 252 -15.51 -20.00 13.34
N VAL A 253 -16.65 -19.91 12.67
CA VAL A 253 -17.98 -20.14 13.29
C VAL A 253 -18.30 -21.63 13.39
N GLY A 254 -17.53 -22.50 12.71
CA GLY A 254 -17.66 -23.95 12.79
C GLY A 254 -16.34 -24.68 12.98
N SER A 255 -16.39 -25.91 13.51
CA SER A 255 -15.23 -26.80 13.74
C SER A 255 -14.38 -27.10 12.49
N ASN A 256 -14.88 -26.76 11.30
CA ASN A 256 -14.25 -27.01 10.02
C ASN A 256 -13.63 -25.75 9.37
N GLY A 257 -13.58 -24.62 10.09
CA GLY A 257 -12.94 -23.39 9.58
C GLY A 257 -13.85 -22.46 8.75
N THR A 258 -15.14 -22.72 8.66
CA THR A 258 -16.09 -21.83 7.95
C THR A 258 -16.38 -20.58 8.79
N GLY A 259 -15.94 -19.41 8.33
CA GLY A 259 -16.07 -18.14 9.07
C GLY A 259 -17.40 -17.42 8.84
N ALA A 260 -17.90 -16.74 9.88
CA ALA A 260 -18.68 -15.52 9.77
C ALA A 260 -18.03 -14.48 10.68
N VAL A 261 -18.05 -13.22 10.27
CA VAL A 261 -17.54 -12.11 11.07
C VAL A 261 -18.53 -11.89 12.22
N SER A 262 -18.14 -12.22 13.45
CA SER A 262 -18.88 -11.90 14.68
C SER A 262 -18.20 -10.76 15.42
#